data_AF-A0A9E3TZM5-F1
#
_entry.id   AF-A0A9E3TZM5-F1
#
_cell.length_a   1.000
_cell.length_b   1.000
_cell.length_c   1.000
_cell.angle_alpha   90.00
_cell.angle_beta   90.00
_cell.angle_gamma   90.00
#
_symmetry.space_group_name_H-M   'P 1'
#
loop_
_entity.id
_entity.type
_entity.pdbx_description
1 polymer ?
#
loop_
_entity_poly.entity_id
_entity_poly.type
_entity_poly.pdbx_seq_one_letter_code
_entity_poly.pdbx_strand_id
1 'polypeptide(L)'
;MRIPIRLPLLAATLVAAAMAAGTARAESDGATASVIPWSGTWWAHNKGGLTRPLRKYDQCFGTQAEAWEQRVHVEANNVQDWFGHCHAWSAASVTEEEPSQDRTYKNVNFDVGDQKGLLTALHAQDQANTWGDRMGDGQGSEESQDIRPDELLRVLQLQIKQNKVPVIFDLEPGSEVWNYPCYDYEVEYQDAGNGYVQGTIQIAYAEDNVEADYQGTYTAAKLYYFQAKMQGGSMVAGSSQWINGSENDHPDFAWYPYVAVQENTDVTPDNVSKIVGYAVGGGNSPPSDDPENPDDPADLPDTPPTDDSEPIGAEPVDYSRILTPIEIVSLVANKTSHFGLDIFVDRNDGGKYAVGEAIRIAAESDKAGFIYLFDIGPNQELSLVFPLAGEDNRIAADTLVDIPAQNVAPWFTAENPGEHHLRGVVTTAPLALSGFATQSSYKAKGKDKPKTQPKDKVPAVQKLHVPPTTAQQMKQRLKGYYGTKNLEYKPPVKCKEFAQDDCLFYVINTKDKN
;
A
#
# COMPACT_ATOMS: atom_id res chain seq x y z
N MET A 1 -7.79 -33.14 9.82
CA MET A 1 -8.95 -33.90 9.29
C MET A 1 -10.20 -33.05 9.49
N ARG A 2 -10.52 -32.15 8.56
CA ARG A 2 -11.72 -31.30 8.61
C ARG A 2 -12.81 -31.98 7.77
N ILE A 3 -13.96 -32.28 8.38
CA ILE A 3 -15.09 -32.96 7.74
C ILE A 3 -15.90 -31.89 6.98
N PRO A 4 -16.18 -32.06 5.67
CA PRO A 4 -16.89 -31.05 4.90
C PRO A 4 -18.39 -31.12 5.19
N ILE A 5 -18.96 -30.01 5.66
CA ILE A 5 -20.41 -29.80 5.59
C ILE A 5 -20.67 -29.19 4.20
N ARG A 6 -21.29 -29.98 3.31
CA ARG A 6 -21.79 -29.48 2.02
C ARG A 6 -23.03 -28.63 2.29
N LEU A 7 -22.97 -27.31 2.09
CA LEU A 7 -24.17 -26.50 1.83
C LEU A 7 -24.30 -26.28 0.31
N PRO A 8 -25.49 -26.52 -0.27
CA PRO A 8 -25.73 -26.19 -1.67
C PRO A 8 -25.94 -24.68 -1.82
N LEU A 9 -25.64 -24.19 -3.03
CA LEU A 9 -25.89 -22.85 -3.56
C LEU A 9 -27.11 -22.17 -2.92
N LEU A 10 -26.87 -21.24 -1.99
CA LEU A 10 -27.80 -20.17 -1.68
C LEU A 10 -27.11 -18.87 -2.10
N ALA A 11 -27.80 -18.08 -2.91
CA ALA A 11 -27.45 -16.70 -3.15
C ALA A 11 -27.07 -16.05 -1.81
N ALA A 12 -25.91 -15.40 -1.76
CA ALA A 12 -25.46 -14.63 -0.60
C ALA A 12 -26.54 -13.62 -0.26
N THR A 13 -27.45 -14.00 0.64
CA THR A 13 -28.44 -13.10 1.18
C THR A 13 -27.75 -12.51 2.39
N LEU A 14 -27.18 -11.32 2.21
CA LEU A 14 -26.72 -10.47 3.31
C LEU A 14 -27.83 -10.45 4.36
N VAL A 15 -27.54 -10.99 5.54
CA VAL A 15 -28.48 -10.97 6.67
C VAL A 15 -28.41 -9.58 7.27
N ALA A 16 -29.26 -8.68 6.78
CA ALA A 16 -29.58 -7.45 7.49
C ALA A 16 -30.37 -7.82 8.76
N ALA A 17 -29.66 -7.95 9.88
CA ALA A 17 -30.29 -8.11 11.18
C ALA A 17 -30.88 -6.77 11.65
N ALA A 18 -32.15 -6.54 11.33
CA ALA A 18 -32.91 -5.41 11.86
C ALA A 18 -33.20 -5.59 13.36
N MET A 19 -32.45 -4.90 14.21
CA MET A 19 -32.83 -4.62 15.60
C MET A 19 -33.34 -3.18 15.69
N ALA A 20 -34.66 -3.02 15.77
CA ALA A 20 -35.28 -1.74 16.08
C ALA A 20 -35.21 -1.49 17.59
N ALA A 21 -34.25 -0.67 18.02
CA ALA A 21 -34.30 0.12 19.25
C ALA A 21 -33.51 1.40 18.98
N GLY A 22 -34.12 2.58 19.19
CA GLY A 22 -33.56 3.86 18.75
C GLY A 22 -32.20 4.17 19.36
N THR A 23 -31.17 4.27 18.52
CA THR A 23 -29.79 4.67 18.85
C THR A 23 -29.09 5.19 17.58
N ALA A 24 -28.00 5.95 17.73
CA ALA A 24 -27.24 6.60 16.66
C ALA A 24 -27.08 5.73 15.40
N ARG A 25 -27.25 6.33 14.22
CA ARG A 25 -27.10 5.64 12.92
C ARG A 25 -25.66 5.15 12.79
N ALA A 26 -25.46 3.83 12.70
CA ALA A 26 -24.16 3.25 12.40
C ALA A 26 -23.66 3.81 11.07
N GLU A 27 -22.39 4.22 11.02
CA GLU A 27 -21.72 4.58 9.78
C GLU A 27 -21.20 3.31 9.13
N SER A 28 -21.32 3.21 7.81
CA SER A 28 -20.82 2.07 7.05
C SER A 28 -20.06 2.49 5.79
N ASP A 29 -19.11 1.65 5.41
CA ASP A 29 -18.32 1.75 4.19
C ASP A 29 -18.13 0.35 3.60
N GLY A 30 -18.04 0.24 2.28
CA GLY A 30 -17.82 -1.06 1.64
C GLY A 30 -17.64 -0.93 0.14
N ALA A 31 -17.01 -1.93 -0.45
CA ALA A 31 -16.87 -2.03 -1.89
C ALA A 31 -16.48 -3.44 -2.34
N THR A 32 -16.83 -3.72 -3.59
CA THR A 32 -16.36 -4.88 -4.36
C THR A 32 -15.38 -4.42 -5.44
N ALA A 33 -14.33 -5.20 -5.67
CA ALA A 33 -13.40 -5.02 -6.77
C ALA A 33 -14.08 -5.36 -8.11
N SER A 34 -13.54 -4.83 -9.21
CA SER A 34 -14.04 -5.12 -10.56
C SER A 34 -13.63 -6.52 -11.05
N VAL A 35 -12.51 -7.04 -10.54
CA VAL A 35 -12.07 -8.41 -10.79
C VAL A 35 -12.39 -9.25 -9.56
N ILE A 36 -13.16 -10.32 -9.76
CA ILE A 36 -13.41 -11.33 -8.73
C ILE A 36 -12.40 -12.48 -8.94
N PRO A 37 -11.48 -12.71 -7.99
CA PRO A 37 -10.46 -13.74 -8.11
C PRO A 37 -11.07 -15.14 -8.18
N TRP A 38 -10.53 -15.98 -9.05
CA TRP A 38 -10.97 -17.36 -9.16
C TRP A 38 -10.43 -18.22 -8.01
N SER A 39 -11.27 -19.13 -7.51
CA SER A 39 -10.85 -20.13 -6.52
C SER A 39 -9.91 -21.15 -7.16
N GLY A 40 -8.97 -21.64 -6.37
CA GLY A 40 -7.98 -22.62 -6.80
C GLY A 40 -7.53 -23.46 -5.62
N THR A 41 -6.33 -24.00 -5.70
CA THR A 41 -5.71 -24.70 -4.56
C THR A 41 -4.40 -24.00 -4.24
N TRP A 42 -3.86 -24.22 -3.04
CA TRP A 42 -2.50 -23.80 -2.73
C TRP A 42 -1.42 -24.70 -3.35
N TRP A 43 -1.77 -25.69 -4.18
CA TRP A 43 -0.83 -26.59 -4.87
C TRP A 43 0.23 -27.21 -3.94
N ALA A 44 -0.24 -27.88 -2.89
CA ALA A 44 0.60 -28.42 -1.82
C ALA A 44 1.88 -29.13 -2.31
N HIS A 45 3.02 -28.72 -1.78
CA HIS A 45 4.34 -29.27 -2.15
C HIS A 45 4.45 -30.76 -1.83
N ASN A 46 3.97 -31.18 -0.64
CA ASN A 46 4.02 -32.58 -0.21
C ASN A 46 3.16 -33.53 -1.08
N LYS A 47 2.24 -32.99 -1.89
CA LYS A 47 1.41 -33.73 -2.86
C LYS A 47 1.89 -33.56 -4.30
N GLY A 48 2.96 -32.80 -4.53
CA GLY A 48 3.44 -32.45 -5.85
C GLY A 48 2.39 -31.70 -6.67
N GLY A 49 1.69 -30.73 -6.07
CA GLY A 49 0.54 -30.05 -6.68
C GLY A 49 0.75 -29.60 -8.13
N LEU A 50 1.90 -28.98 -8.43
CA LEU A 50 2.23 -28.52 -9.79
C LEU A 50 2.85 -29.59 -10.70
N THR A 51 3.18 -30.78 -10.19
CA THR A 51 3.88 -31.83 -10.95
C THR A 51 3.09 -32.25 -12.19
N ARG A 52 1.76 -32.39 -12.08
CA ARG A 52 0.91 -32.78 -13.22
C ARG A 52 0.87 -31.70 -14.32
N PRO A 53 0.53 -30.43 -14.03
CA PRO A 53 0.61 -29.35 -15.01
C PRO A 53 1.99 -29.26 -15.69
N LEU A 54 3.07 -29.32 -14.90
CA LEU A 54 4.44 -29.17 -15.40
C LEU A 54 4.90 -30.36 -16.25
N ARG A 55 4.48 -31.59 -15.94
CA ARG A 55 4.73 -32.76 -16.79
C ARG A 55 4.15 -32.57 -18.19
N LYS A 56 2.92 -32.02 -18.27
CA LYS A 56 2.24 -31.75 -19.54
C LYS A 56 2.94 -30.61 -20.30
N TYR A 57 3.39 -29.59 -19.57
CA TYR A 57 4.21 -28.51 -20.13
C TYR A 57 5.52 -29.03 -20.74
N ASP A 58 6.24 -29.90 -20.02
CA ASP A 58 7.49 -30.53 -20.49
C ASP A 58 7.27 -31.35 -21.77
N GLN A 59 6.14 -32.05 -21.90
CA GLN A 59 5.78 -32.77 -23.15
C GLN A 59 5.63 -31.84 -24.35
N CYS A 60 5.22 -30.59 -24.13
CA CYS A 60 5.00 -29.61 -25.19
C CYS A 60 6.29 -28.88 -25.60
N PHE A 61 7.20 -28.65 -24.66
CA PHE A 61 8.36 -27.75 -24.86
C PHE A 61 9.72 -28.42 -24.71
N GLY A 62 9.78 -29.67 -24.23
CA GLY A 62 11.04 -30.39 -24.02
C GLY A 62 11.88 -29.84 -22.88
N THR A 63 11.24 -29.23 -21.88
CA THR A 63 11.85 -28.64 -20.68
C THR A 63 12.00 -29.65 -19.55
N GLN A 64 12.52 -29.22 -18.40
CA GLN A 64 12.60 -30.03 -17.18
C GLN A 64 11.86 -29.38 -16.00
N ALA A 65 10.75 -28.72 -16.30
CA ALA A 65 10.01 -27.95 -15.32
C ALA A 65 9.44 -28.84 -14.19
N GLU A 66 8.90 -30.02 -14.53
CA GLU A 66 8.42 -31.00 -13.54
C GLU A 66 9.55 -31.48 -12.64
N ALA A 67 10.69 -31.84 -13.24
CA ALA A 67 11.83 -32.38 -12.51
C ALA A 67 12.45 -31.32 -11.59
N TRP A 68 12.43 -30.04 -12.01
CA TRP A 68 12.82 -28.94 -11.16
C TRP A 68 11.88 -28.79 -9.95
N GLU A 69 10.55 -28.81 -10.18
CA GLU A 69 9.55 -28.68 -9.12
C GLU A 69 9.68 -29.79 -8.07
N GLN A 70 9.87 -31.03 -8.53
CA GLN A 70 10.10 -32.18 -7.65
C GLN A 70 11.32 -31.98 -6.75
N ARG A 71 12.46 -31.59 -7.33
CA ARG A 71 13.71 -31.43 -6.56
C ARG A 71 13.65 -30.26 -5.59
N VAL A 72 13.06 -29.13 -5.98
CA VAL A 72 13.10 -27.89 -5.21
C VAL A 72 12.03 -27.88 -4.11
N HIS A 73 10.84 -28.40 -4.39
CA HIS A 73 9.69 -28.25 -3.49
C HIS A 73 9.21 -29.56 -2.88
N VAL A 74 9.18 -30.67 -3.64
CA VAL A 74 8.62 -31.95 -3.16
C VAL A 74 9.64 -32.76 -2.36
N GLU A 75 10.89 -32.81 -2.85
CA GLU A 75 12.00 -33.57 -2.26
C GLU A 75 12.83 -32.73 -1.27
N ALA A 76 12.43 -31.49 -1.02
CA ALA A 76 13.08 -30.64 -0.04
C ALA A 76 13.07 -31.28 1.35
N ASN A 77 14.10 -30.98 2.14
CA ASN A 77 14.11 -31.42 3.53
C ASN A 77 13.07 -30.61 4.32
N ASN A 78 12.23 -31.30 5.11
CA ASN A 78 11.21 -30.71 6.00
C ASN A 78 10.05 -29.99 5.30
N VAL A 79 9.54 -30.52 4.19
CA VAL A 79 8.27 -30.05 3.60
C VAL A 79 7.14 -30.27 4.59
N GLN A 80 6.54 -29.18 5.08
CA GLN A 80 5.38 -29.24 5.97
C GLN A 80 4.08 -29.34 5.18
N ASP A 81 3.00 -29.79 5.81
CA ASP A 81 1.72 -30.05 5.13
C ASP A 81 1.06 -28.79 4.53
N TRP A 82 1.39 -27.62 5.07
CA TRP A 82 0.90 -26.32 4.61
C TRP A 82 1.77 -25.70 3.51
N PHE A 83 2.98 -26.24 3.26
CA PHE A 83 3.85 -25.70 2.22
C PHE A 83 3.20 -25.88 0.84
N GLY A 84 3.17 -24.80 0.08
CA GLY A 84 2.60 -24.74 -1.25
C GLY A 84 2.80 -23.38 -1.89
N HIS A 85 2.07 -23.20 -2.98
CA HIS A 85 2.03 -22.01 -3.80
C HIS A 85 0.78 -21.16 -3.52
N CYS A 86 0.36 -21.02 -2.25
CA CYS A 86 -0.81 -20.19 -1.90
C CYS A 86 -0.61 -18.72 -2.32
N HIS A 87 0.60 -18.19 -2.16
CA HIS A 87 0.98 -16.84 -2.57
C HIS A 87 0.90 -16.68 -4.09
N ALA A 88 1.45 -17.65 -4.83
CA ALA A 88 1.49 -17.61 -6.28
C ALA A 88 0.11 -17.85 -6.91
N TRP A 89 -0.70 -18.73 -6.33
CA TRP A 89 -2.10 -18.91 -6.73
C TRP A 89 -2.89 -17.64 -6.48
N SER A 90 -2.77 -17.03 -5.30
CA SER A 90 -3.43 -15.76 -5.00
C SER A 90 -3.05 -14.69 -6.02
N ALA A 91 -1.75 -14.54 -6.33
CA ALA A 91 -1.26 -13.60 -7.34
C ALA A 91 -1.80 -13.87 -8.75
N ALA A 92 -1.78 -15.13 -9.19
CA ALA A 92 -2.36 -15.51 -10.47
C ALA A 92 -3.88 -15.21 -10.50
N SER A 93 -4.60 -15.48 -9.42
CA SER A 93 -6.05 -15.29 -9.34
C SER A 93 -6.49 -13.83 -9.43
N VAL A 94 -5.65 -12.90 -8.99
CA VAL A 94 -5.94 -11.46 -9.04
C VAL A 94 -5.47 -10.77 -10.31
N THR A 95 -4.55 -11.39 -11.08
CA THR A 95 -3.93 -10.77 -12.26
C THR A 95 -4.23 -11.46 -13.59
N GLU A 96 -4.53 -12.75 -13.58
CA GLU A 96 -4.71 -13.57 -14.78
C GLU A 96 -6.18 -13.95 -14.97
N GLU A 97 -6.63 -13.98 -16.23
CA GLU A 97 -7.97 -14.46 -16.59
C GLU A 97 -8.13 -15.93 -16.19
N GLU A 98 -9.31 -16.30 -15.68
CA GLU A 98 -9.60 -17.69 -15.32
C GLU A 98 -9.73 -18.57 -16.57
N PRO A 99 -8.99 -19.69 -16.65
CA PRO A 99 -9.25 -20.69 -17.67
C PRO A 99 -10.66 -21.30 -17.50
N SER A 100 -11.50 -21.19 -18.52
CA SER A 100 -12.91 -21.64 -18.50
C SER A 100 -13.19 -22.93 -19.28
N GLN A 101 -12.19 -23.46 -19.99
CA GLN A 101 -12.33 -24.66 -20.82
C GLN A 101 -11.00 -25.40 -20.98
N ASP A 102 -11.09 -26.71 -21.18
CA ASP A 102 -9.97 -27.55 -21.56
C ASP A 102 -9.33 -27.06 -22.87
N ARG A 103 -8.00 -27.18 -22.96
CA ARG A 103 -7.25 -26.83 -24.16
C ARG A 103 -6.29 -27.93 -24.54
N THR A 104 -6.26 -28.25 -25.84
CA THR A 104 -5.26 -29.16 -26.41
C THR A 104 -4.18 -28.36 -27.12
N TYR A 105 -2.93 -28.53 -26.70
CA TYR A 105 -1.76 -27.96 -27.35
C TYR A 105 -0.72 -29.06 -27.62
N LYS A 106 -0.20 -29.14 -28.86
CA LYS A 106 0.74 -30.19 -29.29
C LYS A 106 0.32 -31.62 -28.92
N ASN A 107 -0.97 -31.94 -29.08
CA ASN A 107 -1.58 -33.23 -28.73
C ASN A 107 -1.59 -33.58 -27.22
N VAL A 108 -1.35 -32.60 -26.35
CA VAL A 108 -1.48 -32.74 -24.90
C VAL A 108 -2.73 -31.98 -24.46
N ASN A 109 -3.64 -32.65 -23.75
CA ASN A 109 -4.83 -32.02 -23.19
C ASN A 109 -4.53 -31.43 -21.81
N PHE A 110 -4.81 -30.15 -21.63
CA PHE A 110 -4.75 -29.41 -20.38
C PHE A 110 -6.18 -29.13 -19.94
N ASP A 111 -6.58 -29.63 -18.76
CA ASP A 111 -7.84 -29.20 -18.16
C ASP A 111 -7.71 -27.81 -17.53
N VAL A 112 -8.79 -27.30 -16.96
CA VAL A 112 -8.80 -26.01 -16.27
C VAL A 112 -7.78 -25.98 -15.13
N GLY A 113 -7.68 -27.05 -14.35
CA GLY A 113 -6.74 -27.18 -13.25
C GLY A 113 -5.29 -27.17 -13.72
N ASP A 114 -4.96 -27.85 -14.82
CA ASP A 114 -3.61 -27.76 -15.38
C ASP A 114 -3.27 -26.32 -15.79
N GLN A 115 -4.21 -25.62 -16.44
CA GLN A 115 -4.00 -24.24 -16.87
C GLN A 115 -3.81 -23.31 -15.66
N LYS A 116 -4.64 -23.43 -14.62
CA LYS A 116 -4.49 -22.69 -13.36
C LYS A 116 -3.16 -22.99 -12.65
N GLY A 117 -2.70 -24.24 -12.69
CA GLY A 117 -1.39 -24.63 -12.16
C GLY A 117 -0.24 -23.98 -12.92
N LEU A 118 -0.32 -23.90 -14.25
CA LEU A 118 0.69 -23.22 -15.07
C LEU A 118 0.70 -21.71 -14.86
N LEU A 119 -0.48 -21.08 -14.74
CA LEU A 119 -0.56 -19.67 -14.35
C LEU A 119 0.08 -19.47 -12.98
N THR A 120 -0.27 -20.28 -11.98
CA THR A 120 0.33 -20.22 -10.64
C THR A 120 1.86 -20.31 -10.68
N ALA A 121 2.43 -21.19 -11.50
CA ALA A 121 3.89 -21.34 -11.64
C ALA A 121 4.60 -20.07 -12.17
N LEU A 122 3.89 -19.17 -12.85
CA LEU A 122 4.44 -17.89 -13.32
C LEU A 122 4.56 -16.85 -12.20
N HIS A 123 3.87 -17.04 -11.07
CA HIS A 123 3.70 -16.02 -10.04
C HIS A 123 4.45 -16.28 -8.73
N ALA A 124 5.42 -17.20 -8.74
CA ALA A 124 6.07 -17.69 -7.52
C ALA A 124 7.03 -16.67 -6.86
N GLN A 125 7.49 -15.64 -7.57
CA GLN A 125 8.45 -14.63 -7.09
C GLN A 125 8.06 -13.19 -7.45
N ASP A 126 6.76 -12.92 -7.59
CA ASP A 126 6.23 -11.64 -8.05
C ASP A 126 6.83 -10.42 -7.36
N GLN A 127 6.98 -9.34 -8.13
CA GLN A 127 7.20 -8.03 -7.53
C GLN A 127 5.87 -7.46 -7.06
N ALA A 128 5.82 -7.05 -5.78
CA ALA A 128 4.60 -6.63 -5.13
C ALA A 128 4.75 -5.34 -4.31
N ASN A 129 3.65 -4.62 -4.13
CA ASN A 129 3.49 -3.66 -3.05
C ASN A 129 3.06 -4.41 -1.80
N THR A 130 3.57 -4.04 -0.62
CA THR A 130 3.30 -4.73 0.65
C THR A 130 2.90 -3.72 1.75
N TRP A 131 2.00 -4.12 2.63
CA TRP A 131 1.53 -3.39 3.83
C TRP A 131 1.50 -4.36 5.02
N GLY A 132 1.86 -3.94 6.23
CA GLY A 132 2.14 -4.86 7.35
C GLY A 132 3.54 -5.49 7.27
N ASP A 133 3.88 -6.37 8.22
CA ASP A 133 5.14 -7.11 8.27
C ASP A 133 4.89 -8.62 8.31
N ARG A 134 5.90 -9.43 8.05
CA ARG A 134 5.73 -10.88 8.16
C ARG A 134 6.12 -11.34 9.55
N MET A 135 5.19 -11.93 10.30
CA MET A 135 5.52 -12.56 11.56
C MET A 135 6.39 -13.82 11.35
N GLY A 136 7.47 -13.94 12.14
CA GLY A 136 8.30 -15.14 12.21
C GLY A 136 9.35 -15.33 11.12
N ASP A 137 9.64 -14.34 10.29
CA ASP A 137 10.70 -14.41 9.28
C ASP A 137 12.06 -13.88 9.77
N GLY A 138 12.12 -13.34 10.99
CA GLY A 138 13.34 -12.80 11.61
C GLY A 138 13.72 -11.41 11.10
N GLN A 139 12.84 -10.73 10.34
CA GLN A 139 13.02 -9.39 9.82
C GLN A 139 11.87 -8.48 10.26
N GLY A 140 12.19 -7.31 10.83
CA GLY A 140 11.18 -6.32 11.18
C GLY A 140 10.47 -6.57 12.52
N SER A 141 9.16 -6.33 12.57
CA SER A 141 8.33 -6.42 13.78
C SER A 141 7.80 -7.83 13.97
N GLU A 142 8.23 -8.50 15.05
CA GLU A 142 7.68 -9.79 15.51
C GLU A 142 6.48 -9.60 16.46
N GLU A 143 5.82 -8.43 16.40
CA GLU A 143 4.60 -8.15 17.15
C GLU A 143 3.40 -8.52 16.30
N SER A 144 2.55 -9.41 16.81
CA SER A 144 1.37 -9.90 16.12
C SER A 144 0.27 -8.85 15.90
N GLN A 145 0.54 -7.54 16.03
CA GLN A 145 -0.40 -6.42 15.80
C GLN A 145 0.17 -5.42 14.80
N ASP A 146 0.85 -5.96 13.79
CA ASP A 146 1.64 -5.25 12.80
C ASP A 146 0.78 -4.47 11.79
N ILE A 147 -0.32 -5.04 11.27
CA ILE A 147 -1.36 -4.29 10.56
C ILE A 147 -2.48 -3.87 11.52
N ARG A 148 -2.58 -2.56 11.75
CA ARG A 148 -3.64 -1.99 12.59
C ARG A 148 -4.96 -1.89 11.82
N PRO A 149 -6.12 -1.87 12.50
CA PRO A 149 -7.41 -1.72 11.83
C PRO A 149 -7.51 -0.51 10.89
N ASP A 150 -6.92 0.63 11.26
CA ASP A 150 -6.88 1.83 10.43
C ASP A 150 -6.04 1.66 9.17
N GLU A 151 -4.95 0.89 9.25
CA GLU A 151 -4.12 0.54 8.10
C GLU A 151 -4.82 -0.48 7.19
N LEU A 152 -5.43 -1.51 7.77
CA LEU A 152 -6.22 -2.49 7.03
C LEU A 152 -7.35 -1.81 6.23
N LEU A 153 -8.16 -0.99 6.90
CA LEU A 153 -9.24 -0.26 6.26
C LEU A 153 -8.72 0.65 5.15
N ARG A 154 -7.56 1.28 5.35
CA ARG A 154 -6.92 2.13 4.35
C ARG A 154 -6.53 1.33 3.10
N VAL A 155 -5.97 0.13 3.26
CA VAL A 155 -5.63 -0.77 2.14
C VAL A 155 -6.88 -1.21 1.39
N LEU A 156 -7.93 -1.63 2.11
CA LEU A 156 -9.21 -2.05 1.52
C LEU A 156 -9.85 -0.92 0.71
N GLN A 157 -9.92 0.29 1.28
CA GLN A 157 -10.43 1.47 0.58
C GLN A 157 -9.61 1.82 -0.65
N LEU A 158 -8.27 1.77 -0.56
CA LEU A 158 -7.40 2.11 -1.67
C LEU A 158 -7.49 1.08 -2.81
N GLN A 159 -7.35 -0.21 -2.50
CA GLN A 159 -7.29 -1.24 -3.54
C GLN A 159 -8.68 -1.60 -4.07
N ILE A 160 -9.60 -1.99 -3.17
CA ILE A 160 -10.90 -2.53 -3.57
C ILE A 160 -11.86 -1.40 -3.95
N LYS A 161 -11.98 -0.36 -3.12
CA LYS A 161 -12.96 0.71 -3.37
C LYS A 161 -12.51 1.68 -4.46
N GLN A 162 -11.26 2.16 -4.41
CA GLN A 162 -10.75 3.19 -5.32
C GLN A 162 -10.15 2.62 -6.59
N ASN A 163 -9.15 1.74 -6.46
CA ASN A 163 -8.47 1.16 -7.64
C ASN A 163 -9.30 0.06 -8.31
N LYS A 164 -10.36 -0.42 -7.66
CA LYS A 164 -11.24 -1.50 -8.14
C LYS A 164 -10.50 -2.81 -8.40
N VAL A 165 -9.40 -3.06 -7.70
CA VAL A 165 -8.65 -4.31 -7.78
C VAL A 165 -8.73 -5.08 -6.45
N PRO A 166 -8.71 -6.41 -6.48
CA PRO A 166 -8.57 -7.22 -5.28
C PRO A 166 -7.18 -7.01 -4.64
N VAL A 167 -7.01 -7.47 -3.41
CA VAL A 167 -5.75 -7.41 -2.67
C VAL A 167 -5.54 -8.73 -1.92
N ILE A 168 -4.30 -9.18 -1.81
CA ILE A 168 -3.98 -10.45 -1.17
C ILE A 168 -3.65 -10.18 0.29
N PHE A 169 -4.23 -10.96 1.19
CA PHE A 169 -3.94 -10.89 2.61
C PHE A 169 -3.45 -12.24 3.13
N ASP A 170 -2.52 -12.20 4.07
CA ASP A 170 -2.47 -13.24 5.09
C ASP A 170 -3.56 -12.94 6.13
N LEU A 171 -4.60 -13.78 6.19
CA LEU A 171 -5.82 -13.52 6.95
C LEU A 171 -5.77 -14.04 8.41
N GLU A 172 -4.68 -14.71 8.78
CA GLU A 172 -4.47 -15.29 10.12
C GLU A 172 -3.06 -14.97 10.61
N PRO A 173 -2.89 -14.56 11.88
CA PRO A 173 -1.56 -14.39 12.43
C PRO A 173 -1.03 -15.78 12.85
N GLY A 174 0.20 -16.13 12.45
CA GLY A 174 0.75 -17.44 12.78
C GLY A 174 2.10 -17.74 12.14
N SER A 175 2.65 -18.92 12.46
CA SER A 175 3.89 -19.40 11.82
C SER A 175 3.66 -19.96 10.42
N GLU A 176 2.41 -20.35 10.12
CA GLU A 176 1.99 -20.75 8.78
C GLU A 176 1.47 -19.51 8.06
N VAL A 177 1.90 -19.30 6.82
CA VAL A 177 1.54 -18.12 6.03
C VAL A 177 0.53 -18.55 4.97
N TRP A 178 -0.68 -17.98 5.02
CA TRP A 178 -1.79 -18.35 4.14
C TRP A 178 -2.33 -17.14 3.39
N ASN A 179 -1.97 -17.06 2.12
CA ASN A 179 -2.36 -15.95 1.26
C ASN A 179 -3.72 -16.22 0.61
N TYR A 180 -4.63 -15.26 0.74
CA TYR A 180 -5.96 -15.31 0.12
C TYR A 180 -6.26 -14.04 -0.68
N PRO A 181 -6.82 -14.18 -1.90
CA PRO A 181 -7.18 -13.05 -2.73
C PRO A 181 -8.54 -12.49 -2.28
N CYS A 182 -8.51 -11.31 -1.67
CA CYS A 182 -9.67 -10.63 -1.11
C CYS A 182 -10.19 -9.58 -2.07
N TYR A 183 -11.49 -9.54 -2.31
CA TYR A 183 -12.09 -8.74 -3.38
C TYR A 183 -13.32 -7.95 -2.96
N ASP A 184 -13.81 -8.15 -1.74
CA ASP A 184 -14.93 -7.41 -1.19
C ASP A 184 -14.69 -7.11 0.29
N TYR A 185 -15.17 -5.96 0.74
CA TYR A 185 -15.19 -5.63 2.15
C TYR A 185 -16.42 -4.83 2.54
N GLU A 186 -16.83 -5.00 3.79
CA GLU A 186 -17.85 -4.20 4.46
C GLU A 186 -17.35 -3.80 5.84
N VAL A 187 -17.51 -2.54 6.18
CA VAL A 187 -17.13 -1.95 7.46
C VAL A 187 -18.33 -1.26 8.05
N GLU A 188 -18.62 -1.55 9.30
CA GLU A 188 -19.67 -0.90 10.07
C GLU A 188 -19.09 -0.45 11.39
N TYR A 189 -19.40 0.77 11.83
CA TYR A 189 -18.98 1.25 13.15
C TYR A 189 -19.98 2.22 13.75
N GLN A 190 -19.94 2.31 15.08
CA GLN A 190 -20.81 3.14 15.88
C GLN A 190 -20.01 3.92 16.93
N ASP A 191 -20.54 5.08 17.34
CA ASP A 191 -19.95 5.89 18.40
C ASP A 191 -19.86 5.07 19.71
N ALA A 192 -18.65 4.98 20.25
CA ALA A 192 -18.33 4.32 21.51
C ALA A 192 -18.08 5.34 22.64
N GLY A 193 -18.27 6.64 22.37
CA GLY A 193 -18.08 7.74 23.30
C GLY A 193 -16.63 8.21 23.39
N ASN A 194 -16.42 9.40 23.98
CA ASN A 194 -15.10 10.02 24.17
C ASN A 194 -14.29 10.20 22.86
N GLY A 195 -14.97 10.31 21.73
CA GLY A 195 -14.35 10.42 20.41
C GLY A 195 -13.83 9.08 19.86
N TYR A 196 -14.29 7.94 20.40
CA TYR A 196 -14.00 6.61 19.86
C TYR A 196 -15.18 6.04 19.10
N VAL A 197 -14.89 5.16 18.16
CA VAL A 197 -15.84 4.26 17.52
C VAL A 197 -15.44 2.81 17.77
N GLN A 198 -16.44 1.93 17.76
CA GLN A 198 -16.25 0.49 17.72
C GLN A 198 -17.02 -0.08 16.53
N GLY A 199 -16.43 -1.07 15.88
CA GLY A 199 -16.98 -1.58 14.64
C GLY A 199 -16.44 -2.93 14.22
N THR A 200 -16.87 -3.33 13.04
CA THR A 200 -16.51 -4.57 12.38
C THR A 200 -15.94 -4.31 11.00
N ILE A 201 -15.00 -5.15 10.58
CA ILE A 201 -14.49 -5.23 9.21
C ILE A 201 -14.75 -6.66 8.73
N GLN A 202 -15.62 -6.82 7.73
CA GLN A 202 -15.81 -8.07 7.02
C GLN A 202 -15.01 -8.03 5.72
N ILE A 203 -14.25 -9.09 5.43
CA ILE A 203 -13.48 -9.24 4.19
C ILE A 203 -13.93 -10.54 3.52
N ALA A 204 -14.33 -10.47 2.24
CA ALA A 204 -14.62 -11.65 1.43
C ALA A 204 -13.45 -11.99 0.50
N TYR A 205 -13.17 -13.29 0.37
CA TYR A 205 -12.03 -13.83 -0.37
C TYR A 205 -12.40 -15.10 -1.13
N ALA A 206 -11.59 -15.43 -2.15
CA ALA A 206 -11.69 -16.71 -2.83
C ALA A 206 -11.04 -17.81 -1.99
N GLU A 207 -11.77 -18.89 -1.71
CA GLU A 207 -11.30 -20.01 -0.92
C GLU A 207 -10.39 -20.95 -1.74
N ASP A 208 -9.47 -21.63 -1.06
CA ASP A 208 -8.50 -22.57 -1.64
C ASP A 208 -8.90 -24.06 -1.51
N ASN A 209 -9.99 -24.33 -0.79
CA ASN A 209 -10.53 -25.67 -0.53
C ASN A 209 -11.53 -26.10 -1.62
N VAL A 210 -11.12 -25.99 -2.87
CA VAL A 210 -11.84 -26.47 -4.05
C VAL A 210 -11.00 -27.48 -4.84
N GLU A 211 -11.62 -28.19 -5.78
CA GLU A 211 -10.86 -29.00 -6.74
C GLU A 211 -10.11 -28.09 -7.71
N ALA A 212 -8.97 -28.54 -8.24
CA ALA A 212 -8.16 -27.75 -9.18
C ALA A 212 -8.94 -27.27 -10.42
N ASP A 213 -9.91 -28.07 -10.90
CA ASP A 213 -10.77 -27.77 -12.05
C ASP A 213 -12.01 -26.92 -11.71
N TYR A 214 -12.21 -26.54 -10.44
CA TYR A 214 -13.32 -25.68 -10.05
C TYR A 214 -13.25 -24.36 -10.80
N GLN A 215 -14.37 -23.92 -11.37
CA GLN A 215 -14.47 -22.67 -12.11
C GLN A 215 -15.28 -21.64 -11.32
N GLY A 216 -14.84 -20.39 -11.34
CA GLY A 216 -15.39 -19.27 -10.60
C GLY A 216 -14.81 -19.16 -9.19
N THR A 217 -15.55 -18.42 -8.36
CA THR A 217 -15.13 -18.06 -7.00
C THR A 217 -16.01 -18.77 -5.98
N TYR A 218 -15.40 -19.56 -5.11
CA TYR A 218 -16.03 -20.03 -3.89
C TYR A 218 -15.74 -19.01 -2.79
N THR A 219 -16.73 -18.18 -2.47
CA THR A 219 -16.58 -17.08 -1.52
C THR A 219 -16.59 -17.57 -0.08
N ALA A 220 -15.55 -17.20 0.67
CA ALA A 220 -15.55 -17.20 2.12
C ALA A 220 -15.39 -15.77 2.65
N ALA A 221 -15.65 -15.57 3.93
CA ALA A 221 -15.50 -14.27 4.57
C ALA A 221 -14.97 -14.40 5.99
N LYS A 222 -14.18 -13.41 6.41
CA LYS A 222 -13.74 -13.23 7.80
C LYS A 222 -14.30 -11.93 8.37
N LEU A 223 -14.59 -11.94 9.66
CA LEU A 223 -15.13 -10.81 10.41
C LEU A 223 -14.17 -10.45 11.53
N TYR A 224 -13.74 -9.19 11.55
CA TYR A 224 -12.83 -8.64 12.54
C TYR A 224 -13.51 -7.52 13.31
N TYR A 225 -13.09 -7.30 14.56
CA TYR A 225 -13.63 -6.25 15.43
C TYR A 225 -12.54 -5.26 15.81
N PHE A 226 -12.86 -3.97 15.77
CA PHE A 226 -11.92 -2.91 16.09
C PHE A 226 -12.54 -1.80 16.94
N GLN A 227 -11.66 -1.02 17.56
CA GLN A 227 -11.96 0.30 18.09
C GLN A 227 -10.97 1.32 17.52
N ALA A 228 -11.41 2.55 17.28
CA ALA A 228 -10.54 3.62 16.78
C ALA A 228 -11.00 4.98 17.31
N LYS A 229 -10.08 5.95 17.41
CA LYS A 229 -10.47 7.33 17.69
C LYS A 229 -10.90 8.00 16.39
N MET A 230 -12.00 8.74 16.42
CA MET A 230 -12.48 9.55 15.30
C MET A 230 -12.18 11.04 15.53
N GLN A 231 -11.73 11.72 14.48
CA GLN A 231 -11.59 13.17 14.45
C GLN A 231 -11.93 13.70 13.06
N GLY A 232 -12.86 14.65 12.98
CA GLY A 232 -13.23 15.28 11.71
C GLY A 232 -13.81 14.32 10.67
N GLY A 233 -14.56 13.28 11.08
CA GLY A 233 -15.13 12.28 10.17
C GLY A 233 -14.14 11.22 9.67
N SER A 234 -12.97 11.09 10.31
CA SER A 234 -11.98 10.06 9.94
C SER A 234 -11.32 9.43 11.17
N MET A 235 -10.88 8.18 11.00
CA MET A 235 -10.08 7.49 12.00
C MET A 235 -8.73 8.20 12.15
N VAL A 236 -8.37 8.49 13.40
CA VAL A 236 -7.07 9.07 13.73
C VAL A 236 -6.01 7.99 13.54
N ALA A 237 -5.04 8.24 12.69
CA ALA A 237 -3.97 7.29 12.38
C ALA A 237 -3.25 6.82 13.66
N GLY A 238 -3.04 5.51 13.77
CA GLY A 238 -2.39 4.87 14.91
C GLY A 238 -3.20 4.85 16.21
N SER A 239 -4.45 5.32 16.19
CA SER A 239 -5.35 5.25 17.34
C SER A 239 -6.20 3.98 17.40
N SER A 240 -6.16 3.17 16.35
CA SER A 240 -6.99 1.97 16.23
C SER A 240 -6.35 0.77 16.91
N GLN A 241 -7.20 -0.15 17.38
CA GLN A 241 -6.83 -1.40 18.02
C GLN A 241 -7.86 -2.47 17.68
N TRP A 242 -7.37 -3.69 17.47
CA TRP A 242 -8.22 -4.88 17.43
C TRP A 242 -8.87 -5.12 18.79
N ILE A 243 -10.08 -5.67 18.80
CA ILE A 243 -10.83 -6.04 20.02
C ILE A 243 -11.59 -7.38 19.82
N ASN A 244 -12.21 -7.90 20.88
CA ASN A 244 -13.21 -8.98 20.82
C ASN A 244 -12.74 -10.29 20.13
N GLY A 245 -11.49 -10.70 20.38
CA GLY A 245 -10.88 -11.89 19.78
C GLY A 245 -10.02 -11.58 18.57
N SER A 246 -10.33 -10.48 17.85
CA SER A 246 -9.50 -10.02 16.75
C SER A 246 -8.16 -9.48 17.21
N GLU A 247 -7.85 -9.40 18.52
CA GLU A 247 -6.49 -9.15 18.98
C GLU A 247 -5.52 -10.29 18.66
N ASN A 248 -6.04 -11.50 18.37
CA ASN A 248 -5.26 -12.71 18.10
C ASN A 248 -5.64 -13.40 16.78
N ASP A 249 -6.65 -12.91 16.07
CA ASP A 249 -7.11 -13.43 14.77
C ASP A 249 -7.50 -12.23 13.91
N HIS A 250 -6.49 -11.66 13.28
CA HIS A 250 -6.57 -10.55 12.35
C HIS A 250 -5.57 -10.75 11.21
N PRO A 251 -5.70 -10.06 10.08
CA PRO A 251 -4.71 -10.17 9.01
C PRO A 251 -3.32 -9.81 9.51
N ASP A 252 -2.27 -10.47 8.99
CA ASP A 252 -0.86 -10.16 9.31
C ASP A 252 -0.37 -9.06 8.37
N PHE A 253 -0.29 -9.39 7.08
CA PHE A 253 0.11 -8.45 6.02
C PHE A 253 -0.81 -8.50 4.80
N ALA A 254 -0.69 -7.47 3.97
CA ALA A 254 -1.38 -7.33 2.70
C ALA A 254 -0.38 -7.08 1.57
N TRP A 255 -0.69 -7.53 0.37
CA TRP A 255 0.14 -7.25 -0.80
C TRP A 255 -0.63 -7.32 -2.12
N TYR A 256 -0.05 -6.69 -3.14
CA TYR A 256 -0.59 -6.72 -4.50
C TYR A 256 0.54 -6.86 -5.53
N PRO A 257 0.52 -7.90 -6.38
CA PRO A 257 1.52 -8.12 -7.42
C PRO A 257 1.36 -7.13 -8.58
N TYR A 258 2.47 -6.69 -9.16
CA TYR A 258 2.47 -5.82 -10.34
C TYR A 258 3.43 -6.27 -11.45
N VAL A 259 4.30 -7.26 -11.18
CA VAL A 259 5.10 -7.96 -12.20
C VAL A 259 5.13 -9.43 -11.86
N ALA A 260 4.66 -10.27 -12.79
CA ALA A 260 4.76 -11.72 -12.66
C ALA A 260 6.23 -12.15 -12.77
N VAL A 261 6.70 -12.97 -11.83
CA VAL A 261 8.06 -13.53 -11.87
C VAL A 261 8.01 -14.99 -11.48
N GLN A 262 8.41 -15.86 -12.41
CA GLN A 262 8.49 -17.28 -12.16
C GLN A 262 9.71 -17.62 -11.29
N GLU A 263 9.56 -18.64 -10.45
CA GLU A 263 10.72 -19.25 -9.77
C GLU A 263 11.41 -20.26 -10.69
N ASN A 264 10.61 -21.05 -11.41
CA ASN A 264 11.09 -22.03 -12.37
C ASN A 264 11.28 -21.40 -13.75
N THR A 265 12.52 -21.06 -14.11
CA THR A 265 12.83 -20.36 -15.37
C THR A 265 12.48 -21.14 -16.65
N ASP A 266 12.24 -22.46 -16.56
CA ASP A 266 11.75 -23.26 -17.69
C ASP A 266 10.29 -22.93 -18.03
N VAL A 267 9.51 -22.46 -17.05
CA VAL A 267 8.12 -22.01 -17.23
C VAL A 267 8.16 -20.54 -17.66
N THR A 268 7.68 -20.24 -18.86
CA THR A 268 7.75 -18.88 -19.43
C THR A 268 6.37 -18.37 -19.82
N PRO A 269 6.08 -17.07 -19.67
CA PRO A 269 4.82 -16.47 -20.11
C PRO A 269 4.51 -16.77 -21.59
N ASP A 270 5.51 -16.74 -22.47
CA ASP A 270 5.37 -17.05 -23.90
C ASP A 270 4.93 -18.49 -24.19
N ASN A 271 5.26 -19.44 -23.32
CA ASN A 271 4.88 -20.84 -23.50
C ASN A 271 3.53 -21.12 -22.84
N VAL A 272 3.27 -20.54 -21.66
CA VAL A 272 1.99 -20.66 -20.96
C VAL A 272 0.89 -19.99 -21.79
N SER A 273 1.12 -18.81 -22.35
CA SER A 273 0.17 -18.13 -23.26
C SER A 273 -0.21 -18.96 -24.48
N LYS A 274 0.66 -19.82 -25.01
CA LYS A 274 0.30 -20.74 -26.11
C LYS A 274 -0.62 -21.87 -25.68
N ILE A 275 -0.55 -22.27 -24.40
CA ILE A 275 -1.42 -23.30 -23.81
C ILE A 275 -2.76 -22.69 -23.44
N VAL A 276 -2.77 -21.62 -22.65
CA VAL A 276 -4.00 -20.95 -22.18
C VAL A 276 -4.64 -20.09 -23.27
N GLY A 277 -3.90 -19.79 -24.35
CA GLY A 277 -4.30 -19.04 -25.55
C GLY A 277 -4.86 -17.64 -25.32
N TYR A 278 -4.28 -16.93 -24.35
CA TYR A 278 -4.33 -15.48 -24.15
C TYR A 278 -2.98 -15.03 -23.57
N ALA A 279 -2.72 -13.72 -23.58
CA ALA A 279 -1.49 -13.16 -23.00
C ALA A 279 -1.51 -13.31 -21.47
N VAL A 280 -0.35 -13.62 -20.88
CA VAL A 280 -0.18 -13.87 -19.43
C VAL A 280 1.09 -13.19 -18.93
N GLY A 281 1.28 -13.13 -17.61
CA GLY A 281 2.48 -12.62 -16.95
C GLY A 281 2.35 -11.18 -16.47
N GLY A 282 1.15 -10.75 -16.07
CA GLY A 282 0.93 -9.43 -15.46
C GLY A 282 1.07 -8.23 -16.40
N GLY A 283 1.01 -8.45 -17.72
CA GLY A 283 0.96 -7.40 -18.74
C GLY A 283 -0.41 -6.73 -18.87
N ASN A 284 -1.07 -6.36 -17.77
CA ASN A 284 -2.30 -5.57 -17.86
C ASN A 284 -1.94 -4.12 -18.21
N SER A 285 -1.96 -3.84 -19.52
CA SER A 285 -2.36 -2.51 -19.99
C SER A 285 -3.78 -2.24 -19.45
N PRO A 286 -4.12 -1.00 -19.07
CA PRO A 286 -5.52 -0.64 -18.85
C PRO A 286 -6.35 -1.06 -20.08
N PRO A 287 -7.64 -1.39 -19.91
CA PRO A 287 -8.46 -1.96 -20.98
C PRO A 287 -8.27 -1.15 -22.26
N SER A 288 -7.90 -1.84 -23.34
CA SER A 288 -7.80 -1.25 -24.66
C SER A 288 -9.12 -0.58 -25.01
N ASP A 289 -9.08 0.71 -25.32
CA ASP A 289 -10.14 1.38 -26.05
C ASP A 289 -10.40 0.57 -27.33
N ASP A 290 -11.50 -0.19 -27.35
CA ASP A 290 -12.00 -0.77 -28.59
C ASP A 290 -12.71 0.37 -29.36
N PRO A 291 -12.34 0.64 -30.62
CA PRO A 291 -12.88 1.76 -31.37
C PRO A 291 -14.29 1.42 -31.90
N GLU A 292 -15.13 2.45 -31.93
CA GLU A 292 -16.39 2.54 -32.69
C GLU A 292 -17.58 1.71 -32.19
N ASN A 293 -18.47 2.37 -31.42
CA ASN A 293 -19.91 2.22 -31.65
C ASN A 293 -20.55 3.62 -31.80
N PRO A 294 -20.94 4.04 -33.02
CA PRO A 294 -21.52 5.34 -33.28
C PRO A 294 -23.05 5.24 -33.26
N ASP A 295 -23.69 5.53 -32.14
CA ASP A 295 -25.14 5.82 -32.07
C ASP A 295 -25.46 6.62 -30.78
N ASP A 296 -25.21 7.94 -30.86
CA ASP A 296 -26.12 9.09 -30.56
C ASP A 296 -26.94 9.16 -29.24
N PRO A 297 -27.44 10.34 -28.76
CA PRO A 297 -27.12 11.74 -29.06
C PRO A 297 -26.86 12.65 -27.82
N ALA A 298 -26.37 13.85 -28.14
CA ALA A 298 -26.28 15.05 -27.30
C ALA A 298 -27.64 15.58 -26.77
N ASP A 299 -27.66 16.22 -25.58
CA ASP A 299 -27.78 17.69 -25.39
C ASP A 299 -28.13 18.10 -23.93
N LEU A 300 -27.55 19.24 -23.54
CA LEU A 300 -27.53 20.03 -22.27
C LEU A 300 -28.94 20.53 -21.78
N PRO A 301 -29.16 21.17 -20.58
CA PRO A 301 -28.27 22.17 -19.93
C PRO A 301 -28.29 22.38 -18.38
N ASP A 302 -27.36 23.25 -17.96
CA ASP A 302 -27.19 23.92 -16.65
C ASP A 302 -28.46 24.63 -16.10
N THR A 303 -28.68 24.53 -14.78
CA THR A 303 -29.23 25.63 -13.95
C THR A 303 -28.68 25.60 -12.51
N PRO A 304 -28.31 26.76 -11.91
CA PRO A 304 -28.27 26.99 -10.46
C PRO A 304 -29.21 28.15 -10.05
N PRO A 305 -29.34 28.54 -8.77
CA PRO A 305 -29.29 27.80 -7.50
C PRO A 305 -30.59 28.02 -6.65
N THR A 306 -30.83 27.18 -5.63
CA THR A 306 -31.61 27.60 -4.45
C THR A 306 -30.95 27.13 -3.17
N ASP A 307 -30.58 28.13 -2.39
CA ASP A 307 -30.18 28.14 -0.98
C ASP A 307 -31.31 27.59 -0.09
N ASP A 308 -31.01 26.59 0.72
CA ASP A 308 -31.64 26.36 2.02
C ASP A 308 -30.62 25.63 2.91
N SER A 309 -30.21 26.31 3.97
CA SER A 309 -29.16 25.97 4.92
C SER A 309 -29.40 24.64 5.66
N GLU A 310 -28.50 23.67 5.49
CA GLU A 310 -28.31 22.52 6.36
C GLU A 310 -26.93 22.57 7.07
N PRO A 311 -26.81 22.01 8.29
CA PRO A 311 -25.63 22.22 9.14
C PRO A 311 -24.37 21.61 8.52
N ILE A 312 -23.25 22.31 8.72
CA ILE A 312 -21.91 21.94 8.25
C ILE A 312 -21.56 20.51 8.69
N GLY A 313 -21.85 19.54 7.84
CA GLY A 313 -21.34 18.18 7.90
C GLY A 313 -19.89 18.18 7.44
N ALA A 314 -19.02 17.45 8.14
CA ALA A 314 -17.67 17.21 7.68
C ALA A 314 -17.73 16.56 6.28
N GLU A 315 -17.08 17.17 5.29
CA GLU A 315 -16.96 16.54 3.98
C GLU A 315 -16.26 15.18 4.11
N PRO A 316 -16.66 14.15 3.34
CA PRO A 316 -15.97 12.88 3.32
C PRO A 316 -14.50 13.10 2.95
N VAL A 317 -13.58 12.54 3.75
CA VAL A 317 -12.14 12.66 3.49
C VAL A 317 -11.82 12.05 2.12
N ASP A 318 -11.31 12.88 1.21
CA ASP A 318 -10.89 12.47 -0.12
C ASP A 318 -9.56 11.70 -0.05
N TYR A 319 -9.71 10.42 0.29
CA TYR A 319 -8.66 9.42 0.38
C TYR A 319 -7.83 9.25 -0.92
N SER A 320 -8.30 9.74 -2.07
CA SER A 320 -7.56 9.75 -3.33
C SER A 320 -6.38 10.73 -3.32
N ARG A 321 -6.36 11.70 -2.38
CA ARG A 321 -5.30 12.72 -2.27
C ARG A 321 -4.22 12.40 -1.23
N ILE A 322 -4.38 11.30 -0.49
CA ILE A 322 -3.38 10.88 0.50
C ILE A 322 -2.28 10.06 -0.21
N LEU A 323 -1.05 10.56 -0.14
CA LEU A 323 0.17 9.87 -0.53
C LEU A 323 0.69 9.00 0.63
N THR A 324 0.96 7.74 0.33
CA THR A 324 1.63 6.78 1.22
C THR A 324 3.13 7.05 1.34
N PRO A 325 3.82 6.55 2.37
CA PRO A 325 5.28 6.62 2.50
C PRO A 325 6.07 6.27 1.24
N ILE A 326 5.68 5.20 0.54
CA ILE A 326 6.33 4.77 -0.71
C ILE A 326 6.00 5.70 -1.87
N GLU A 327 4.76 6.21 -1.97
CA GLU A 327 4.40 7.22 -2.96
C GLU A 327 5.13 8.55 -2.70
N ILE A 328 5.34 8.92 -1.44
CA ILE A 328 6.13 10.09 -1.03
C ILE A 328 7.58 9.91 -1.43
N VAL A 329 8.21 8.76 -1.13
CA VAL A 329 9.57 8.48 -1.60
C VAL A 329 9.65 8.48 -3.12
N SER A 330 8.65 7.94 -3.80
CA SER A 330 8.63 7.90 -5.27
C SER A 330 8.45 9.30 -5.88
N LEU A 331 7.71 10.18 -5.22
CA LEU A 331 7.58 11.60 -5.57
C LEU A 331 8.92 12.32 -5.35
N VAL A 332 9.53 12.15 -4.17
CA VAL A 332 10.78 12.83 -3.78
C VAL A 332 11.99 12.34 -4.60
N ALA A 333 12.06 11.04 -4.89
CA ALA A 333 13.12 10.40 -5.68
C ALA A 333 12.87 10.49 -7.20
N ASN A 334 11.74 11.05 -7.62
CA ASN A 334 11.51 11.33 -9.03
C ASN A 334 12.57 12.32 -9.53
N LYS A 335 12.83 12.36 -10.84
CA LYS A 335 13.68 13.39 -11.48
C LYS A 335 12.93 14.23 -12.52
N THR A 336 11.60 14.10 -12.56
CA THR A 336 10.75 14.88 -13.47
C THR A 336 10.13 16.07 -12.74
N SER A 337 10.02 17.19 -13.46
CA SER A 337 9.32 18.40 -13.01
C SER A 337 8.47 18.89 -14.17
N HIS A 338 7.23 19.30 -13.88
CA HIS A 338 6.30 19.86 -14.87
C HIS A 338 6.49 21.37 -15.06
N PHE A 339 7.11 22.04 -14.09
CA PHE A 339 7.44 23.46 -14.08
C PHE A 339 8.70 23.68 -13.23
N GLY A 340 9.27 24.89 -13.25
CA GLY A 340 10.46 25.26 -12.49
C GLY A 340 10.19 25.44 -11.00
N LEU A 341 11.13 24.95 -10.19
CA LEU A 341 11.25 25.20 -8.76
C LEU A 341 12.74 25.32 -8.49
N ASP A 342 13.13 26.35 -7.75
CA ASP A 342 14.48 26.50 -7.22
C ASP A 342 14.41 26.58 -5.69
N ILE A 343 15.22 25.77 -5.00
CA ILE A 343 15.38 25.83 -3.54
C ILE A 343 16.79 26.26 -3.14
N PHE A 344 16.85 27.07 -2.08
CA PHE A 344 18.09 27.65 -1.60
C PHE A 344 18.23 27.44 -0.10
N VAL A 345 19.44 27.09 0.33
CA VAL A 345 19.88 27.26 1.72
C VAL A 345 20.77 28.49 1.83
N ASP A 346 20.84 29.12 2.99
CA ASP A 346 21.56 30.39 3.21
C ASP A 346 23.07 30.35 2.97
N ARG A 347 23.68 29.15 2.94
CA ARG A 347 25.09 28.95 2.57
C ARG A 347 25.28 28.39 1.16
N ASN A 348 24.21 28.38 0.36
CA ASN A 348 24.13 27.75 -0.96
C ASN A 348 24.41 26.24 -0.93
N ASP A 349 24.35 25.63 -2.10
CA ASP A 349 24.62 24.22 -2.32
C ASP A 349 26.02 23.81 -1.82
N GLY A 350 26.09 22.72 -1.06
CA GLY A 350 27.29 22.27 -0.35
C GLY A 350 27.59 23.03 0.96
N GLY A 351 26.66 23.84 1.45
CA GLY A 351 26.78 24.58 2.71
C GLY A 351 27.09 23.69 3.91
N LYS A 352 27.95 24.15 4.83
CA LYS A 352 28.35 23.39 6.02
C LYS A 352 27.78 24.02 7.28
N TYR A 353 27.14 23.24 8.14
CA TYR A 353 26.47 23.69 9.36
C TYR A 353 26.90 22.86 10.57
N ALA A 354 27.04 23.48 11.74
CA ALA A 354 27.30 22.73 12.96
C ALA A 354 26.02 22.02 13.45
N VAL A 355 26.15 20.88 14.11
CA VAL A 355 25.01 20.25 14.80
C VAL A 355 24.31 21.27 15.73
N GLY A 356 23.00 21.45 15.55
CA GLY A 356 22.19 22.41 16.29
C GLY A 356 22.18 23.83 15.71
N GLU A 357 22.88 24.08 14.61
CA GLU A 357 22.85 25.35 13.88
C GLU A 357 21.58 25.46 13.04
N ALA A 358 21.02 26.66 12.97
CA ALA A 358 19.85 26.95 12.15
C ALA A 358 20.22 27.19 10.69
N ILE A 359 19.39 26.68 9.78
CA ILE A 359 19.51 26.77 8.32
C ILE A 359 18.31 27.55 7.81
N ARG A 360 18.57 28.65 7.11
CA ARG A 360 17.51 29.43 6.46
C ARG A 360 17.30 28.90 5.04
N ILE A 361 16.05 28.64 4.71
CA ILE A 361 15.63 28.10 3.43
C ILE A 361 14.79 29.14 2.71
N ALA A 362 14.98 29.27 1.40
CA ALA A 362 14.13 30.03 0.51
C ALA A 362 13.77 29.19 -0.72
N ALA A 363 12.65 29.50 -1.36
CA ALA A 363 12.28 28.87 -2.63
C ALA A 363 11.58 29.85 -3.56
N GLU A 364 11.69 29.59 -4.86
CA GLU A 364 10.99 30.28 -5.92
C GLU A 364 10.38 29.25 -6.88
N SER A 365 9.12 29.43 -7.27
CA SER A 365 8.36 28.47 -8.08
C SER A 365 7.69 29.18 -9.24
N ASP A 366 7.79 28.62 -10.45
CA ASP A 366 7.13 29.16 -11.67
C ASP A 366 5.60 29.19 -11.55
N LYS A 367 5.03 28.37 -10.65
CA LYS A 367 3.58 28.30 -10.39
C LYS A 367 3.27 28.47 -8.92
N ALA A 368 2.12 29.10 -8.66
CA ALA A 368 1.54 29.10 -7.33
C ALA A 368 1.10 27.67 -6.95
N GLY A 369 1.25 27.32 -5.68
CA GLY A 369 0.97 25.96 -5.23
C GLY A 369 1.21 25.76 -3.74
N PHE A 370 1.46 24.50 -3.38
CA PHE A 370 1.70 24.04 -2.02
C PHE A 370 3.11 23.46 -1.96
N ILE A 371 3.99 24.04 -1.15
CA ILE A 371 5.37 23.59 -1.00
C ILE A 371 5.53 22.60 0.15
N TYR A 372 6.37 21.60 -0.08
CA TYR A 372 6.77 20.59 0.90
C TYR A 372 8.28 20.49 0.86
N LEU A 373 8.90 20.53 2.03
CA LEU A 373 10.34 20.34 2.18
C LEU A 373 10.60 19.04 2.92
N PHE A 374 11.41 18.18 2.33
CA PHE A 374 11.85 16.93 2.91
C PHE A 374 13.35 16.93 3.12
N ASP A 375 13.81 16.58 4.31
CA ASP A 375 15.22 16.32 4.58
C ASP A 375 15.50 14.83 4.43
N ILE A 376 16.49 14.48 3.61
CA ILE A 376 17.03 13.13 3.49
C ILE A 376 18.38 13.11 4.19
N GLY A 377 18.39 12.57 5.41
CA GLY A 377 19.58 12.53 6.25
C GLY A 377 20.61 11.47 5.82
N PRO A 378 21.78 11.43 6.47
CA PRO A 378 22.93 10.62 6.07
C PRO A 378 22.67 9.10 6.11
N ASN A 379 21.68 8.65 6.89
CA ASN A 379 21.27 7.25 6.93
C ASN A 379 20.20 6.88 5.89
N GLN A 380 19.88 7.82 4.98
CA GLN A 380 18.77 7.76 4.01
C GLN A 380 17.40 7.73 4.69
N GLU A 381 17.28 8.47 5.79
CA GLU A 381 16.03 8.70 6.51
C GLU A 381 15.30 9.91 5.93
N LEU A 382 14.05 9.73 5.51
CA LEU A 382 13.21 10.81 4.97
C LEU A 382 12.40 11.46 6.10
N SER A 383 12.51 12.78 6.25
CA SER A 383 11.76 13.57 7.22
C SER A 383 11.04 14.73 6.55
N LEU A 384 9.81 15.03 6.95
CA LEU A 384 9.11 16.24 6.52
C LEU A 384 9.56 17.39 7.43
N VAL A 385 10.22 18.38 6.84
CA VAL A 385 10.70 19.57 7.58
C VAL A 385 9.78 20.77 7.39
N PHE A 386 8.96 20.79 6.33
CA PHE A 386 7.91 21.78 6.13
C PHE A 386 6.79 21.23 5.23
N PRO A 387 5.50 21.51 5.49
CA PRO A 387 4.99 22.21 6.66
C PRO A 387 4.97 21.37 7.93
N LEU A 388 5.10 22.03 9.08
CA LEU A 388 4.72 21.46 10.37
C LEU A 388 3.20 21.59 10.58
N ALA A 389 2.68 20.87 11.58
CA ALA A 389 1.25 20.84 11.87
C ALA A 389 0.69 22.25 12.10
N GLY A 390 -0.25 22.67 11.24
CA GLY A 390 -0.90 23.98 11.29
C GLY A 390 -0.16 25.11 10.56
N GLU A 391 0.98 24.83 9.93
CA GLU A 391 1.68 25.81 9.09
C GLU A 391 1.04 25.91 7.70
N ASP A 392 0.99 27.15 7.18
CA ASP A 392 0.53 27.43 5.83
C ASP A 392 1.68 27.23 4.84
N ASN A 393 1.50 26.29 3.92
CA ASN A 393 2.50 25.93 2.93
C ASN A 393 2.20 26.44 1.53
N ARG A 394 1.35 27.44 1.39
CA ARG A 394 1.09 28.06 0.09
C ARG A 394 2.26 28.94 -0.35
N ILE A 395 2.65 28.81 -1.62
CA ILE A 395 3.66 29.62 -2.29
C ILE A 395 3.04 30.31 -3.51
N ALA A 396 3.41 31.56 -3.76
CA ALA A 396 2.99 32.31 -4.95
C ALA A 396 3.92 32.01 -6.13
N ALA A 397 3.42 32.18 -7.36
CA ALA A 397 4.25 32.08 -8.56
C ALA A 397 5.29 33.21 -8.60
N ASP A 398 6.47 32.91 -9.15
CA ASP A 398 7.52 33.86 -9.51
C ASP A 398 7.92 34.81 -8.37
N THR A 399 7.91 34.29 -7.14
CA THR A 399 8.23 35.04 -5.93
C THR A 399 9.17 34.23 -5.05
N LEU A 400 10.38 34.75 -4.84
CA LEU A 400 11.30 34.21 -3.84
C LEU A 400 10.75 34.44 -2.43
N VAL A 401 10.46 33.34 -1.73
CA VAL A 401 9.93 33.37 -0.36
C VAL A 401 10.86 32.63 0.60
N ASP A 402 11.01 33.16 1.81
CA ASP A 402 11.60 32.40 2.91
C ASP A 402 10.61 31.34 3.40
N ILE A 403 11.13 30.18 3.81
CA ILE A 403 10.34 29.06 4.32
C ILE A 403 10.82 28.71 5.74
N PRO A 404 9.96 28.89 6.77
CA PRO A 404 8.64 29.53 6.74
C PRO A 404 8.73 31.06 6.48
N ALA A 405 7.62 31.67 6.06
CA ALA A 405 7.55 33.10 5.74
C ALA A 405 8.01 33.99 6.93
N GLN A 406 8.67 35.11 6.62
CA GLN A 406 9.32 35.99 7.60
C GLN A 406 8.42 36.39 8.79
N ASN A 407 9.02 36.45 9.98
CA ASN A 407 8.46 36.80 11.31
C ASN A 407 7.91 35.64 12.17
N VAL A 408 8.18 34.39 11.81
CA VAL A 408 7.97 33.23 12.68
C VAL A 408 9.31 32.49 12.84
N ALA A 409 9.77 32.26 14.07
CA ALA A 409 10.92 31.37 14.29
C ALA A 409 10.42 29.93 14.50
N PRO A 410 11.15 28.87 14.09
CA PRO A 410 12.52 28.92 13.57
C PRO A 410 12.78 28.12 12.27
N TRP A 411 13.81 28.59 11.58
CA TRP A 411 14.69 27.85 10.68
C TRP A 411 14.88 26.36 11.03
N PHE A 412 15.00 25.53 9.99
CA PHE A 412 15.36 24.13 10.09
C PHE A 412 16.69 24.00 10.85
N THR A 413 16.77 23.09 11.81
CA THR A 413 18.01 22.87 12.58
C THR A 413 18.79 21.73 11.96
N ALA A 414 20.08 21.98 11.72
CA ALA A 414 21.04 20.97 11.28
C ALA A 414 21.17 19.88 12.36
N GLU A 415 20.41 18.80 12.22
CA GLU A 415 20.44 17.64 13.10
C GLU A 415 21.16 16.46 12.42
N ASN A 416 21.88 15.67 13.22
CA ASN A 416 22.69 14.51 12.78
C ASN A 416 23.89 14.88 11.89
N PRO A 417 25.13 14.56 12.28
CA PRO A 417 26.29 14.80 11.42
C PRO A 417 26.25 13.96 10.13
N GLY A 418 26.58 14.57 8.99
CA GLY A 418 26.70 13.88 7.71
C GLY A 418 26.26 14.72 6.52
N GLU A 419 26.07 14.03 5.39
CA GLU A 419 25.52 14.58 4.16
C GLU A 419 23.98 14.57 4.22
N HIS A 420 23.37 15.67 3.80
CA HIS A 420 21.92 15.84 3.74
C HIS A 420 21.49 16.39 2.38
N HIS A 421 20.34 15.94 1.93
CA HIS A 421 19.67 16.47 0.74
C HIS A 421 18.32 17.05 1.13
N LEU A 422 18.18 18.36 1.00
CA LEU A 422 16.91 19.04 1.15
C LEU A 422 16.17 18.96 -0.18
N ARG A 423 15.02 18.29 -0.19
CA ARG A 423 14.15 18.14 -1.37
C ARG A 423 12.94 19.04 -1.24
N GLY A 424 12.80 19.96 -2.18
CA GLY A 424 11.60 20.78 -2.34
C GLY A 424 10.65 20.13 -3.32
N VAL A 425 9.36 20.11 -3.00
CA VAL A 425 8.29 19.70 -3.92
C VAL A 425 7.18 20.73 -3.88
N VAL A 426 6.77 21.25 -5.03
CA VAL A 426 5.59 22.11 -5.18
C VAL A 426 4.53 21.37 -5.97
N THR A 427 3.31 21.31 -5.43
CA THR A 427 2.13 20.74 -6.09
C THR A 427 1.07 21.80 -6.33
N THR A 428 0.28 21.65 -7.40
CA THR A 428 -0.82 22.59 -7.74
C THR A 428 -2.07 22.40 -6.89
N ALA A 429 -2.13 21.30 -6.13
CA ALA A 429 -3.18 20.97 -5.17
C ALA A 429 -2.54 20.49 -3.85
N PRO A 430 -3.19 20.67 -2.69
CA PRO A 430 -2.62 20.25 -1.43
C PRO A 430 -2.53 18.72 -1.36
N LEU A 431 -1.37 18.23 -0.94
CA LEU A 431 -1.13 16.83 -0.62
C LEU A 431 -1.61 16.53 0.80
N ALA A 432 -2.23 15.37 0.96
CA ALA A 432 -2.33 14.74 2.27
C ALA A 432 -1.24 13.67 2.36
N LEU A 433 -0.45 13.66 3.43
CA LEU A 433 0.71 12.78 3.58
C LEU A 433 0.45 11.80 4.73
N SER A 434 0.64 10.50 4.51
CA SER A 434 0.57 9.51 5.59
C SER A 434 1.97 9.05 6.04
N GLY A 435 2.03 8.49 7.25
CA GLY A 435 3.28 8.03 7.86
C GLY A 435 4.03 9.09 8.67
N PHE A 436 3.57 10.34 8.74
CA PHE A 436 4.14 11.34 9.66
C PHE A 436 3.37 11.37 10.98
N ALA A 437 4.06 11.20 12.11
CA ALA A 437 3.44 11.30 13.42
C ALA A 437 3.29 12.77 13.83
N THR A 438 2.06 13.22 14.14
CA THR A 438 1.87 14.48 14.87
C THR A 438 2.41 14.31 16.29
N GLN A 439 3.42 15.09 16.69
CA GLN A 439 3.87 15.10 18.10
C GLN A 439 2.78 15.65 19.02
N SER A 440 1.90 14.77 19.50
CA SER A 440 1.08 15.03 20.70
C SER A 440 0.55 13.74 21.30
N SER A 441 1.44 12.87 21.76
CA SER A 441 1.10 11.80 22.72
C SER A 441 2.31 11.18 23.42
N TYR A 442 3.30 11.98 23.81
CA TYR A 442 4.23 11.57 24.88
C TYR A 442 4.13 12.55 26.04
N LYS A 443 3.22 12.25 26.97
CA LYS A 443 3.45 12.38 28.42
C LYS A 443 2.29 11.78 29.21
N ALA A 444 2.57 10.71 29.96
CA ALA A 444 2.51 10.73 31.42
C ALA A 444 2.95 9.41 32.05
N LYS A 445 4.04 9.44 32.83
CA LYS A 445 4.03 8.93 34.21
C LYS A 445 4.72 9.96 35.10
N GLY A 446 4.04 10.35 36.18
CA GLY A 446 4.48 11.34 37.19
C GLY A 446 5.70 10.85 38.00
N LYS A 447 6.34 11.65 38.87
CA LYS A 447 5.90 12.80 39.68
C LYS A 447 7.09 13.73 39.91
N ASP A 448 6.86 15.05 39.96
CA ASP A 448 7.26 15.96 41.07
C ASP A 448 7.07 17.44 40.71
N LYS A 449 6.83 18.25 41.75
CA LYS A 449 6.36 19.65 41.74
C LYS A 449 7.46 20.68 41.41
N PRO A 450 7.10 21.96 41.18
CA PRO A 450 7.66 22.79 40.11
C PRO A 450 8.87 23.61 40.55
N LYS A 451 9.79 23.88 39.61
CA LYS A 451 10.58 25.13 39.58
C LYS A 451 11.26 25.35 38.23
N THR A 452 11.26 26.63 37.85
CA THR A 452 12.00 27.33 36.78
C THR A 452 11.66 26.99 35.33
N GLN A 453 11.08 27.96 34.62
CA GLN A 453 11.03 28.02 33.15
C GLN A 453 12.46 27.99 32.58
N PRO A 454 12.69 27.24 31.48
CA PRO A 454 13.71 27.63 30.51
C PRO A 454 13.13 27.82 29.10
N LYS A 455 13.52 28.98 28.55
CA LYS A 455 13.66 29.46 27.17
C LYS A 455 13.34 28.49 26.01
N ASP A 456 12.56 29.02 25.06
CA ASP A 456 12.56 28.77 23.62
C ASP A 456 12.70 27.30 23.18
N LYS A 457 11.55 26.60 23.14
CA LYS A 457 11.44 25.30 22.49
C LYS A 457 11.28 25.50 20.99
N VAL A 458 12.29 25.07 20.24
CA VAL A 458 12.28 24.87 18.78
C VAL A 458 11.30 23.74 18.43
N PRO A 459 10.49 23.83 17.35
CA PRO A 459 9.60 22.75 16.92
C PRO A 459 10.40 21.53 16.45
N ALA A 460 9.90 20.34 16.76
CA ALA A 460 10.53 19.08 16.39
C ALA A 460 10.21 18.68 14.94
N VAL A 461 11.21 18.17 14.22
CA VAL A 461 11.08 17.54 12.89
C VAL A 461 10.05 16.40 12.93
N GLN A 462 9.17 16.30 11.92
CA GLN A 462 8.27 15.16 11.76
C GLN A 462 9.01 14.03 11.05
N LYS A 463 9.52 13.08 11.84
CA LYS A 463 10.08 11.84 11.31
C LYS A 463 8.97 10.95 10.79
N LEU A 464 9.22 10.31 9.65
CA LEU A 464 8.33 9.32 9.10
C LEU A 464 8.36 8.07 10.00
N HIS A 465 7.21 7.72 10.58
CA HIS A 465 7.00 6.47 11.29
C HIS A 465 6.41 5.46 10.32
N VAL A 466 7.27 4.58 9.85
CA VAL A 466 6.94 3.51 8.89
C VAL A 466 7.40 2.17 9.45
N PRO A 467 6.69 1.07 9.13
CA PRO A 467 7.16 -0.27 9.45
C PRO A 467 8.60 -0.50 8.95
N PRO A 468 9.43 -1.28 9.64
CA PRO A 468 10.85 -1.47 9.29
C PRO A 468 11.09 -1.92 7.85
N THR A 469 10.24 -2.79 7.30
CA THR A 469 10.26 -3.24 5.90
C THR A 469 9.96 -2.11 4.94
N THR A 470 8.94 -1.30 5.22
CA THR A 470 8.68 -0.05 4.46
C THR A 470 9.88 0.89 4.56
N ALA A 471 10.49 1.05 5.74
CA ALA A 471 11.70 1.84 5.92
C ALA A 471 12.89 1.31 5.11
N GLN A 472 13.06 -0.02 5.01
CA GLN A 472 14.09 -0.66 4.19
C GLN A 472 13.83 -0.48 2.69
N GLN A 473 12.60 -0.66 2.22
CA GLN A 473 12.22 -0.45 0.82
C GLN A 473 12.42 1.02 0.43
N MET A 474 12.01 1.94 1.29
CA MET A 474 12.27 3.37 1.13
C MET A 474 13.78 3.65 1.06
N LYS A 475 14.56 3.09 1.99
CA LYS A 475 16.02 3.21 1.99
C LYS A 475 16.63 2.66 0.70
N GLN A 476 16.14 1.54 0.18
CA GLN A 476 16.60 0.96 -1.08
C GLN A 476 16.26 1.86 -2.29
N ARG A 477 15.06 2.45 -2.34
CA ARG A 477 14.66 3.40 -3.40
C ARG A 477 15.49 4.68 -3.33
N LEU A 478 15.70 5.24 -2.14
CA LEU A 478 16.56 6.39 -1.93
C LEU A 478 18.03 6.07 -2.28
N LYS A 479 18.54 4.89 -1.93
CA LYS A 479 19.87 4.43 -2.36
C LYS A 479 20.00 4.34 -3.88
N GLY A 480 18.93 3.92 -4.57
CA GLY A 480 18.85 3.89 -6.03
C GLY A 480 18.85 5.28 -6.68
N TYR A 481 18.29 6.28 -6.00
CA TYR A 481 18.31 7.69 -6.42
C TYR A 481 19.70 8.32 -6.38
N TYR A 482 20.49 8.02 -5.33
CA TYR A 482 21.86 8.53 -5.15
C TYR A 482 22.93 7.72 -5.90
N GLY A 483 22.65 6.45 -6.19
CA GLY A 483 23.46 5.67 -7.13
C GLY A 483 23.18 6.15 -8.57
N THR A 484 24.19 6.22 -9.42
CA THR A 484 24.12 6.66 -10.83
C THR A 484 23.21 5.85 -11.76
N LYS A 485 22.28 5.04 -11.23
CA LYS A 485 21.25 4.35 -12.00
C LYS A 485 20.11 5.34 -12.27
N ASN A 486 19.88 5.66 -13.54
CA ASN A 486 18.68 6.37 -13.98
C ASN A 486 17.46 5.45 -13.78
N LEU A 487 16.91 5.46 -12.57
CA LEU A 487 15.60 4.89 -12.27
C LEU A 487 14.59 6.02 -12.40
N GLU A 488 13.85 6.04 -13.52
CA GLU A 488 12.69 6.90 -13.67
C GLU A 488 11.52 6.27 -12.89
N TYR A 489 11.20 6.84 -11.74
CA TYR A 489 10.00 6.49 -11.01
C TYR A 489 8.81 7.20 -11.66
N LYS A 490 7.72 6.47 -11.95
CA LYS A 490 6.47 7.13 -12.34
C LYS A 490 5.96 7.94 -11.16
N PRO A 491 5.62 9.23 -11.33
CA PRO A 491 5.04 10.00 -10.24
C PRO A 491 3.73 9.36 -9.78
N PRO A 492 3.34 9.54 -8.51
CA PRO A 492 2.04 9.08 -8.05
C PRO A 492 0.95 9.66 -8.95
N VAL A 493 0.02 8.83 -9.42
CA VAL A 493 -1.10 9.23 -10.31
C VAL A 493 -1.88 10.43 -9.75
N LYS A 494 -1.84 10.58 -8.43
CA LYS A 494 -2.47 11.62 -7.62
C LYS A 494 -1.83 13.02 -7.78
N CYS A 495 -0.59 13.11 -8.25
CA CYS A 495 0.14 14.37 -8.48
C CYS A 495 0.17 14.71 -9.98
N LYS A 496 -0.93 15.28 -10.50
CA LYS A 496 -1.08 15.60 -11.93
C LYS A 496 -0.04 16.58 -12.46
N GLU A 497 0.30 17.61 -11.67
CA GLU A 497 1.38 18.56 -11.97
C GLU A 497 2.14 18.87 -10.68
N PHE A 498 3.46 18.75 -10.72
CA PHE A 498 4.36 19.09 -9.64
C PHE A 498 5.72 19.53 -10.17
N ALA A 499 6.45 20.28 -9.36
CA ALA A 499 7.86 20.60 -9.56
C ALA A 499 8.64 20.18 -8.33
N GLN A 500 9.93 19.95 -8.52
CA GLN A 500 10.82 19.53 -7.46
C GLN A 500 12.25 20.00 -7.74
N ASP A 501 13.00 20.20 -6.66
CA ASP A 501 14.41 20.60 -6.70
C ASP A 501 15.17 20.02 -5.50
N ASP A 502 16.50 19.96 -5.60
CA ASP A 502 17.42 19.42 -4.60
C ASP A 502 18.45 20.46 -4.16
N CYS A 503 18.75 20.50 -2.86
CA CYS A 503 19.88 21.25 -2.34
C CYS A 503 20.67 20.40 -1.35
N LEU A 504 21.96 20.22 -1.61
CA LEU A 504 22.89 19.46 -0.79
C LEU A 504 23.46 20.36 0.32
N PHE A 505 23.53 19.84 1.54
CA PHE A 505 24.24 20.48 2.64
C PHE A 505 24.89 19.45 3.56
N TYR A 506 25.82 19.90 4.39
CA TYR A 506 26.59 19.07 5.31
C TYR A 506 26.43 19.53 6.75
N VAL A 507 26.16 18.59 7.64
CA VAL A 507 26.15 18.82 9.08
C VAL A 507 27.44 18.26 9.68
N ILE A 508 28.21 19.11 10.35
CA ILE A 508 29.52 18.78 10.93
C ILE A 508 29.47 18.79 12.46
N ASN A 509 30.18 17.86 13.09
CA ASN A 509 30.35 17.86 14.53
C ASN A 509 31.12 19.10 14.97
N THR A 510 30.68 19.72 16.06
CA THR A 510 31.32 20.92 16.64
C THR A 510 32.77 20.68 17.10
N LYS A 511 33.22 19.43 17.20
CA LYS A 511 34.61 19.05 17.54
C LYS A 511 35.58 19.08 16.35
N ASP A 512 35.08 19.16 15.12
CA ASP A 512 35.90 19.12 13.89
C ASP A 512 36.15 20.54 13.32
N LYS A 513 36.00 21.59 14.14
CA LYS A 513 36.27 22.99 13.76
C LYS A 513 37.76 23.37 13.74
N ASN A 514 38.68 22.40 13.69
CA ASN A 514 40.12 22.65 13.58
C ASN A 514 40.69 22.14 12.26
#